data_AF-A0A7C7VI47-F1
#
_entry.id   AF-A0A7C7VI47-F1
#
_cell.length_a   1.000
_cell.length_b   1.000
_cell.length_c   1.000
_cell.angle_alpha   90.00
_cell.angle_beta   90.00
_cell.angle_gamma   90.00
#
_symmetry.space_group_name_H-M   'P 1'
#
loop_
_entity.id
_entity.type
_entity.pdbx_description
1 polymer ?
#
loop_
_entity_poly.entity_id
_entity_poly.type
_entity_poly.pdbx_seq_one_letter_code
_entity_poly.pdbx_strand_id
1 'polypeptide(L)'
;MELLRKYIDRELNLKHVKDTDMLTKYGITCRHLPDPPEVFDEFEFGIDFYGSQDAAFVVTVEKMRIVRMLFGFLDSDNPDILRPLPEERLELLVKERGRELQEFFDFISQ
;
A
#
# COMPACT_ATOMS: atom_id res chain seq x y z
N MET A 1 1.00 11.53 7.13
CA MET A 1 -0.25 10.74 6.97
C MET A 1 -1.43 11.52 6.38
N GLU A 2 -1.58 12.82 6.64
CA GLU A 2 -2.65 13.65 6.05
C GLU A 2 -2.76 13.54 4.51
N LEU A 3 -1.63 13.36 3.82
CA LEU A 3 -1.57 13.22 2.36
C LEU A 3 -2.51 12.15 1.79
N LEU A 4 -2.60 10.99 2.46
CA LEU A 4 -3.37 9.85 2.00
C LEU A 4 -4.77 9.79 2.65
N ARG A 5 -5.05 10.67 3.60
CA ARG A 5 -6.30 10.66 4.36
C ARG A 5 -7.54 10.78 3.47
N LYS A 6 -7.43 11.49 2.33
CA LYS A 6 -8.50 11.65 1.34
C LYS A 6 -8.95 10.35 0.64
N TYR A 7 -8.20 9.27 0.79
CA TYR A 7 -8.51 7.96 0.21
C TYR A 7 -9.25 7.04 1.19
N ILE A 8 -9.32 7.39 2.47
CA ILE A 8 -10.18 6.67 3.43
C ILE A 8 -11.63 6.77 2.95
N ASP A 9 -12.37 5.67 3.07
CA ASP A 9 -13.74 5.47 2.60
C ASP A 9 -13.92 5.46 1.06
N ARG A 10 -12.84 5.56 0.28
CA ARG A 10 -12.91 5.27 -1.16
C ARG A 10 -13.02 3.78 -1.40
N GLU A 11 -13.72 3.42 -2.47
CA GLU A 11 -13.91 2.04 -2.87
C GLU A 11 -12.74 1.59 -3.76
N LEU A 12 -12.20 0.40 -3.47
CA LEU A 12 -11.15 -0.19 -4.30
C LEU A 12 -11.70 -0.72 -5.61
N ASN A 13 -11.00 -0.39 -6.69
CA ASN A 13 -11.21 -0.97 -7.99
C ASN A 13 -10.31 -2.21 -8.16
N LEU A 14 -10.88 -3.40 -7.98
CA LEU A 14 -10.17 -4.67 -8.07
C LEU A 14 -9.49 -4.92 -9.42
N LYS A 15 -10.03 -4.37 -10.51
CA LYS A 15 -9.39 -4.47 -11.82
C LYS A 15 -8.05 -3.73 -11.82
N HIS A 16 -7.99 -2.56 -11.19
CA HIS A 16 -6.79 -1.74 -11.11
C HIS A 16 -5.80 -2.28 -10.07
N VAL A 17 -6.30 -2.80 -8.95
CA VAL A 17 -5.46 -3.49 -7.96
C VAL A 17 -4.74 -4.71 -8.57
N LYS A 18 -5.37 -5.40 -9.53
CA LYS A 18 -4.79 -6.53 -10.26
C LYS A 18 -3.86 -6.14 -11.42
N ASP A 19 -3.74 -4.86 -11.77
CA ASP A 19 -2.95 -4.38 -12.90
C ASP A 19 -1.48 -4.23 -12.54
N THR A 20 -0.76 -5.36 -12.50
CA THR A 20 0.66 -5.43 -12.10
C THR A 20 1.57 -4.51 -12.92
N ASP A 21 1.27 -4.30 -14.20
CA ASP A 21 2.05 -3.44 -15.09
C ASP A 21 1.92 -1.97 -14.68
N MET A 22 0.70 -1.54 -14.34
CA MET A 22 0.48 -0.20 -13.81
C MET A 22 1.08 -0.03 -12.42
N LEU A 23 0.93 -1.02 -11.52
CA LEU A 23 1.52 -0.95 -10.18
C LEU A 23 3.05 -0.77 -10.23
N THR A 24 3.70 -1.53 -11.13
CA THR A 24 5.15 -1.47 -11.31
C THR A 24 5.63 -0.08 -11.75
N LYS A 25 4.83 0.67 -12.52
CA LYS A 25 5.17 2.06 -12.92
C LYS A 25 5.22 3.02 -11.73
N TYR A 26 4.49 2.74 -10.65
CA TYR A 26 4.56 3.49 -9.40
C TYR A 26 5.69 2.98 -8.47
N GLY A 27 6.42 1.94 -8.89
CA GLY A 27 7.38 1.22 -8.07
C GLY A 27 6.72 0.44 -6.94
N ILE A 28 5.48 -0.02 -7.15
CA ILE A 28 4.69 -0.78 -6.19
C ILE A 28 4.48 -2.19 -6.72
N THR A 29 4.58 -3.19 -5.85
CA THR A 29 4.33 -4.60 -6.17
C THR A 29 3.25 -5.15 -5.27
N CYS A 30 2.34 -5.98 -5.79
CA CYS A 30 1.38 -6.68 -4.95
C CYS A 30 2.04 -7.89 -4.28
N ARG A 31 1.87 -8.01 -2.96
CA ARG A 31 2.42 -9.11 -2.14
C ARG A 31 1.32 -10.07 -1.70
N HIS A 32 0.20 -9.53 -1.27
CA HIS A 32 -0.98 -10.29 -0.89
C HIS A 32 -2.24 -9.65 -1.48
N LEU A 33 -3.02 -10.48 -2.18
CA LEU A 33 -4.27 -10.08 -2.83
C LEU A 33 -5.34 -11.14 -2.57
N PRO A 34 -6.32 -10.87 -1.70
CA PRO A 34 -7.49 -11.72 -1.56
C PRO A 34 -8.27 -11.80 -2.89
N ASP A 35 -8.60 -13.02 -3.34
CA ASP A 35 -9.39 -13.25 -4.56
C ASP A 35 -10.29 -14.49 -4.44
N PRO A 36 -11.61 -14.34 -4.21
CA PRO A 36 -12.33 -13.07 -4.05
C PRO A 36 -12.05 -12.42 -2.68
N PRO A 37 -12.16 -11.09 -2.55
CA PRO A 37 -12.13 -10.44 -1.24
C PRO A 37 -13.39 -10.75 -0.42
N GLU A 38 -13.19 -10.96 0.88
CA GLU A 38 -14.22 -11.03 1.89
C GLU A 38 -14.74 -9.63 2.28
N VAL A 39 -15.71 -9.60 3.21
CA VAL A 39 -16.29 -8.35 3.72
C VAL A 39 -15.25 -7.51 4.44
N PHE A 40 -14.25 -8.14 5.07
CA PHE A 40 -13.15 -7.46 5.73
C PHE A 40 -11.87 -8.16 5.35
N ASP A 41 -10.94 -7.43 4.73
CA ASP A 41 -9.73 -8.02 4.18
C ASP A 41 -8.57 -7.03 4.14
N GLU A 42 -7.37 -7.58 3.97
CA GLU A 42 -6.13 -6.83 3.91
C GLU A 42 -5.42 -7.07 2.57
N PHE A 43 -5.04 -5.97 1.91
CA PHE A 43 -4.29 -5.99 0.67
C PHE A 43 -2.87 -5.52 0.99
N GLU A 44 -1.87 -6.32 0.66
CA GLU A 44 -0.48 -6.01 0.98
C GLU A 44 0.29 -5.63 -0.29
N PHE A 45 1.01 -4.53 -0.20
CA PHE A 45 1.81 -3.97 -1.27
C PHE A 45 3.23 -3.70 -0.79
N GLY A 46 4.22 -4.04 -1.62
CA GLY A 46 5.60 -3.58 -1.46
C GLY A 46 5.82 -2.27 -2.20
N ILE A 47 6.71 -1.42 -1.68
CA ILE A 47 7.17 -0.21 -2.37
C ILE A 47 8.70 -0.17 -2.35
N ASP A 48 9.29 0.08 -3.52
CA ASP A 48 10.74 0.22 -3.60
C ASP A 48 11.19 1.50 -2.89
N PHE A 49 11.98 1.33 -1.84
CA PHE A 49 12.51 2.40 -1.02
C PHE A 49 13.97 2.10 -0.68
N TYR A 50 14.89 2.93 -1.20
CA TYR A 50 16.35 2.77 -1.07
C TYR A 50 16.94 1.49 -1.73
N GLY A 51 16.31 0.94 -2.78
CA GLY A 51 16.85 -0.18 -3.55
C GLY A 51 16.70 -1.54 -2.86
N SER A 52 15.94 -1.58 -1.78
CA SER A 52 15.51 -2.76 -1.06
C SER A 52 13.98 -2.72 -0.96
N GLN A 53 13.30 -3.84 -1.23
CA GLN A 53 11.84 -3.95 -1.07
C GLN A 53 11.40 -4.01 0.39
N ASP A 54 12.15 -3.37 1.29
CA ASP A 54 11.94 -3.49 2.72
C ASP A 54 10.69 -2.74 3.13
N ALA A 55 10.28 -1.68 2.41
CA ALA A 55 9.06 -0.95 2.73
C ALA A 55 7.83 -1.64 2.13
N ALA A 56 6.81 -1.84 2.96
CA ALA A 56 5.52 -2.35 2.53
C ALA A 56 4.39 -1.56 3.20
N PHE A 57 3.21 -1.68 2.64
CA PHE A 57 2.01 -1.13 3.23
C PHE A 57 0.81 -2.04 3.04
N VAL A 58 -0.04 -2.03 4.05
CA VAL A 58 -1.29 -2.79 4.08
C VAL A 58 -2.45 -1.82 3.95
N VAL A 59 -3.35 -2.13 3.02
CA VAL A 59 -4.63 -1.46 2.85
C VAL A 59 -5.71 -2.38 3.37
N THR A 60 -6.27 -2.05 4.54
CA THR A 60 -7.41 -2.77 5.10
C THR A 60 -8.69 -2.21 4.50
N VAL A 61 -9.56 -3.10 4.03
CA VAL A 61 -10.87 -2.74 3.49
C VAL A 61 -12.01 -3.38 4.26
N GLU A 62 -13.13 -2.67 4.31
CA GLU A 62 -14.43 -3.21 4.70
C GLU A 62 -15.42 -2.97 3.56
N LYS A 63 -16.04 -4.03 3.03
CA LYS A 63 -16.94 -3.98 1.86
C LYS A 63 -16.30 -3.23 0.70
N MET A 64 -15.03 -3.57 0.41
CA MET A 64 -14.18 -2.92 -0.59
C MET A 64 -13.82 -1.45 -0.33
N ARG A 65 -14.22 -0.85 0.80
CA ARG A 65 -13.87 0.54 1.15
C ARG A 65 -12.64 0.58 2.03
N ILE A 66 -11.72 1.49 1.73
CA ILE A 66 -10.49 1.65 2.51
C ILE A 66 -10.83 2.16 3.92
N VAL A 67 -10.58 1.35 4.95
CA VAL A 67 -10.78 1.76 6.34
C VAL A 67 -9.48 2.10 7.05
N ARG A 68 -8.36 1.54 6.59
CA ARG A 68 -7.04 1.78 7.19
C ARG A 68 -5.93 1.58 6.18
N MET A 69 -4.86 2.35 6.36
CA MET A 69 -3.57 2.15 5.70
C MET A 69 -2.48 2.08 6.77
N LEU A 70 -1.63 1.06 6.70
CA LEU A 70 -0.48 0.88 7.58
C LEU A 70 0.78 0.80 6.73
N PHE A 71 1.80 1.59 7.05
CA PHE A 71 3.12 1.51 6.43
C PHE A 71 4.09 0.86 7.39
N GLY A 72 4.94 -0.04 6.90
CA GLY A 72 5.95 -0.71 7.69
C GLY A 72 7.16 -1.15 6.88
N PHE A 73 8.11 -1.74 7.60
CA PHE A 73 9.20 -2.50 7.02
C PHE A 73 8.93 -4.00 7.16
N LEU A 74 9.24 -4.74 6.13
CA LEU A 74 9.31 -6.19 6.17
C LEU A 74 10.57 -6.59 6.92
N ASP A 75 10.43 -7.56 7.80
CA ASP A 75 11.56 -8.15 8.49
C ASP A 75 12.41 -8.98 7.50
N SER A 76 13.71 -8.72 7.47
CA SER A 76 14.65 -9.38 6.56
C SER A 76 14.80 -10.88 6.83
N ASP A 77 14.59 -11.30 8.08
CA ASP A 77 14.68 -12.70 8.50
C ASP A 77 13.31 -13.40 8.37
N ASN A 78 12.21 -12.64 8.43
CA ASN A 78 10.86 -13.14 8.19
C ASN A 78 9.99 -12.14 7.40
N PRO A 79 9.93 -12.27 6.06
CA PRO A 79 9.19 -11.34 5.20
C PRO A 79 7.68 -11.26 5.44
N ASP A 80 7.10 -12.10 6.28
CA ASP A 80 5.67 -12.03 6.66
C ASP A 80 5.44 -11.07 7.85
N ILE A 81 6.52 -10.63 8.52
CA ILE A 81 6.43 -9.69 9.63
C ILE A 81 6.57 -8.27 9.11
N LEU A 82 5.45 -7.53 9.15
CA LEU A 82 5.44 -6.09 8.94
C LEU A 82 5.67 -5.36 10.26
N ARG A 83 6.84 -4.73 10.41
CA ARG A 83 7.18 -3.88 11.55
C ARG A 83 6.81 -2.42 11.26
N PRO A 84 6.32 -1.65 12.24
CA PRO A 84 6.04 -0.23 12.03
C PRO A 84 7.29 0.53 11.58
N LEU A 85 7.12 1.44 10.63
CA LEU A 85 8.14 2.41 10.26
C LEU A 85 8.39 3.38 11.42
N PRO A 86 9.65 3.63 11.82
CA PRO A 86 9.98 4.78 12.65
C PRO A 86 9.51 6.07 11.98
N GLU A 87 9.10 7.06 12.77
CA GLU A 87 8.50 8.31 12.26
C GLU A 87 9.39 9.00 11.22
N GLU A 88 10.70 9.12 11.49
CA GLU A 88 11.68 9.72 10.56
C GLU A 88 11.72 9.02 9.19
N ARG A 89 11.57 7.68 9.18
CA ARG A 89 11.56 6.89 7.95
C ARG A 89 10.24 7.00 7.22
N LEU A 90 9.13 7.11 7.94
CA LEU A 90 7.82 7.37 7.34
C LEU A 90 7.79 8.76 6.69
N GLU A 91 8.32 9.79 7.35
CA GLU A 91 8.44 11.13 6.78
C GLU A 91 9.28 11.14 5.50
N LEU A 92 10.40 10.40 5.52
CA LEU A 92 11.26 10.26 4.35
C LEU A 92 10.56 9.53 3.20
N LEU A 93 9.85 8.43 3.47
CA LEU A 93 9.04 7.72 2.49
C LEU A 93 8.00 8.65 1.86
N VAL A 94 7.27 9.41 2.68
CA VAL A 94 6.27 10.36 2.19
C VAL A 94 6.92 11.48 1.37
N LYS A 95 8.09 11.97 1.78
CA LYS A 95 8.82 13.03 1.07
C LYS A 95 9.33 12.56 -0.30
N GLU A 96 9.85 11.35 -0.39
CA GLU A 96 10.49 10.83 -1.60
C GLU A 96 9.52 10.13 -2.55
N ARG A 97 8.50 9.45 -2.01
CA ARG A 97 7.56 8.60 -2.77
C ARG A 97 6.09 9.01 -2.62
N GLY A 98 5.81 10.12 -1.94
CA GLY A 98 4.44 10.55 -1.66
C GLY A 98 3.63 10.91 -2.92
N ARG A 99 4.29 11.26 -4.02
CA ARG A 99 3.62 11.49 -5.29
C ARG A 99 3.16 10.18 -5.92
N GLU A 100 4.04 9.20 -6.01
CA GLU A 100 3.75 7.87 -6.55
C GLU A 100 2.69 7.16 -5.72
N LEU A 101 2.74 7.30 -4.39
CA LEU A 101 1.69 6.79 -3.50
C LEU A 101 0.34 7.42 -3.81
N GLN A 102 0.27 8.74 -4.00
CA GLN A 102 -0.99 9.40 -4.38
C GLN A 102 -1.48 8.94 -5.75
N GLU A 103 -0.61 8.89 -6.75
CA GLU A 103 -0.97 8.45 -8.10
C GLU A 103 -1.47 7.00 -8.09
N PHE A 104 -0.85 6.13 -7.29
CA PHE A 104 -1.32 4.77 -7.04
C PHE A 104 -2.71 4.75 -6.41
N PHE A 105 -2.94 5.48 -5.31
CA PHE A 105 -4.25 5.49 -4.65
C PHE A 105 -5.34 6.14 -5.51
N ASP A 106 -5.02 7.18 -6.29
CA ASP A 106 -5.94 7.77 -7.27
C ASP A 106 -6.25 6.77 -8.41
N PHE A 107 -5.32 5.88 -8.76
CA PHE A 107 -5.57 4.83 -9.74
C PHE A 107 -6.44 3.69 -9.17
N ILE A 108 -6.13 3.18 -7.98
CA ILE A 108 -6.80 1.97 -7.45
C ILE A 108 -8.11 2.24 -6.72
N SER A 109 -8.50 3.50 -6.49
CA SER A 109 -9.69 3.84 -5.71
C SER A 109 -10.56 4.92 -6.35
N GLN A 110 -11.85 4.90 -6.04
CA GLN A 110 -12.86 5.85 -6.51
C GLN A 110 -13.77 6.37 -5.39
#